data_AF-A0A2A4J7S5-F1
#
_entry.id   AF-A0A2A4J7S5-F1
#
_cell.length_a   1.000
_cell.length_b   1.000
_cell.length_c   1.000
_cell.angle_alpha   90.00
_cell.angle_beta   90.00
_cell.angle_gamma   90.00
#
_symmetry.space_group_name_H-M   'P 1'
#
loop_
_entity.id
_entity.type
_entity.pdbx_description
1 polymer ?
#
loop_
_entity_poly.entity_id
_entity_poly.type
_entity_poly.pdbx_seq_one_letter_code
_entity_poly.pdbx_strand_id
1 'polypeptide(L)'
;MLTLTNLLLIKISIIFLPKCLTIDYCGPNFCNNSKQHTLCKYKELASHCTAYEKTILTENDRQIILDKINSRRNKVAAGEIRSLPPAESMLKMEWNKELEISAQRWADQCVKHSVPDIQDTCRNLGKLTVGQNIATIHGDSPGLVPLALVDVWYMELLNINSSIMLRYVPSFDTGNSHYDYFTQLVWEESNQVGCGGVKFKV
;
A
#
# COMPACT_ATOMS: atom_id res chain seq x y z
N MET A 1 15.39 14.48 -70.74
CA MET A 1 16.67 14.33 -70.01
C MET A 1 16.44 14.84 -68.59
N LEU A 2 16.43 13.90 -67.63
CA LEU A 2 16.56 13.97 -66.17
C LEU A 2 16.08 15.18 -65.32
N THR A 3 15.33 14.77 -64.29
CA THR A 3 14.75 15.36 -63.07
C THR A 3 15.69 16.15 -62.15
N LEU A 4 15.12 17.00 -61.27
CA LEU A 4 15.41 17.24 -59.82
C LEU A 4 14.58 18.49 -59.39
N THR A 5 13.87 18.63 -58.27
CA THR A 5 13.55 17.82 -57.08
C THR A 5 12.47 18.56 -56.29
N ASN A 6 11.39 17.88 -55.92
CA ASN A 6 10.46 18.34 -54.87
C ASN A 6 11.20 18.36 -53.53
N LEU A 7 11.44 19.53 -52.94
CA LEU A 7 11.85 19.62 -51.54
C LEU A 7 10.63 19.47 -50.64
N LEU A 8 10.39 18.24 -50.16
CA LEU A 8 9.56 17.99 -48.99
C LEU A 8 10.28 18.52 -47.74
N LEU A 9 9.79 19.61 -47.16
CA LEU A 9 10.18 20.05 -45.82
C LEU A 9 9.55 19.12 -44.78
N ILE A 10 10.28 18.08 -44.38
CA ILE A 10 9.92 17.23 -43.24
C ILE A 10 10.11 18.06 -41.97
N LYS A 11 9.02 18.61 -41.42
CA LYS A 11 9.02 19.16 -40.05
C LYS A 11 9.15 17.99 -39.07
N ILE A 12 10.38 17.71 -38.63
CA ILE A 12 10.63 16.80 -37.52
C ILE A 12 10.21 17.53 -36.25
N SER A 13 8.95 17.34 -35.84
CA SER A 13 8.53 17.71 -34.48
C SER A 13 9.21 16.75 -33.51
N ILE A 14 10.25 17.23 -32.82
CA ILE A 14 10.87 16.52 -31.71
C ILE A 14 9.83 16.45 -30.60
N ILE A 15 9.15 15.30 -30.48
CA ILE A 15 8.27 15.01 -29.35
C ILE A 15 9.19 14.79 -28.15
N PHE A 16 9.38 15.83 -27.34
CA PHE A 16 9.99 15.67 -26.02
C PHE A 16 9.03 14.85 -25.15
N LEU A 17 9.22 13.53 -25.14
CA LEU A 17 8.63 12.68 -24.12
C LEU A 17 9.10 13.21 -22.77
N PRO A 18 8.20 13.57 -21.84
CA PRO A 18 8.61 14.02 -20.52
C PRO A 18 9.44 12.90 -19.90
N LYS A 19 10.69 13.22 -19.51
CA LYS A 19 11.50 12.29 -18.72
C LYS A 19 10.68 11.96 -17.48
N CYS A 20 10.28 10.70 -17.34
CA CYS A 20 9.72 10.20 -16.09
C CYS A 20 10.75 10.51 -15.01
N LEU A 21 10.39 11.36 -14.04
CA LEU A 21 11.26 11.69 -12.92
C LEU A 21 11.41 10.42 -12.07
N THR A 22 12.54 9.74 -12.22
CA THR A 22 12.87 8.57 -11.39
C THR A 22 13.25 9.05 -10.00
N ILE A 23 12.42 8.78 -9.00
CA ILE A 23 12.74 9.07 -7.60
C ILE A 23 13.86 8.13 -7.15
N ASP A 24 14.97 8.71 -6.69
CA ASP A 24 16.06 7.94 -6.09
C ASP A 24 15.78 7.70 -4.61
N TYR A 25 15.13 6.57 -4.32
CA TYR A 25 14.87 6.09 -2.96
C TYR A 25 16.12 5.71 -2.16
N CYS A 26 17.29 5.63 -2.82
CA CYS A 26 18.58 5.47 -2.14
C CYS A 26 19.26 6.79 -1.80
N GLY A 27 18.70 7.92 -2.24
CA GLY A 27 19.24 9.24 -2.05
C GLY A 27 19.17 9.72 -0.59
N PRO A 28 19.91 10.80 -0.26
CA PRO A 28 20.07 11.30 1.11
C PRO A 28 18.75 11.83 1.72
N ASN A 29 17.75 12.13 0.89
CA ASN A 29 16.45 12.65 1.31
C ASN A 29 15.55 11.57 1.93
N PHE A 30 15.95 10.30 1.86
CA PHE A 30 15.15 9.18 2.36
C PHE A 30 15.81 8.53 3.57
N CYS A 31 14.99 8.27 4.58
CA CYS A 31 15.33 7.44 5.73
C CYS A 31 16.64 7.87 6.43
N ASN A 32 16.85 9.17 6.62
CA ASN A 32 18.08 9.72 7.23
C ASN A 32 19.37 9.21 6.56
N ASN A 33 19.37 9.05 5.23
CA ASN A 33 20.50 8.56 4.44
C ASN A 33 20.94 7.11 4.79
N SER A 34 20.07 6.31 5.40
CA SER A 34 20.41 4.95 5.90
C SER A 34 20.32 3.83 4.86
N LYS A 35 19.93 4.15 3.61
CA LYS A 35 19.59 3.19 2.54
C LYS A 35 18.56 2.11 2.94
N GLN A 36 17.87 2.28 4.07
CA GLN A 36 16.87 1.33 4.58
C GLN A 36 15.51 1.47 3.92
N HIS A 37 15.32 2.43 3.00
CA HIS A 37 14.09 2.52 2.22
C HIS A 37 13.82 1.20 1.51
N THR A 38 12.61 0.67 1.54
CA THR A 38 12.26 -0.63 0.94
C THR A 38 12.67 -0.74 -0.53
N LEU A 39 12.35 0.28 -1.33
CA LEU A 39 12.75 0.36 -2.74
C LEU A 39 14.26 0.58 -2.96
N CYS A 40 15.00 0.98 -1.94
CA CYS A 40 16.46 1.04 -2.00
C CYS A 40 17.09 -0.30 -1.60
N LYS A 41 16.71 -0.81 -0.42
CA LYS A 41 17.27 -1.98 0.23
C LYS A 41 17.07 -3.25 -0.60
N TYR A 42 15.88 -3.43 -1.18
CA TYR A 42 15.52 -4.63 -1.91
C TYR A 42 15.38 -4.34 -3.39
N LYS A 43 16.18 -5.03 -4.21
CA LYS A 43 16.16 -4.89 -5.68
C LYS A 43 15.42 -6.02 -6.38
N GLU A 44 15.30 -7.17 -5.72
CA GLU A 44 14.77 -8.40 -6.31
C GLU A 44 13.93 -9.17 -5.27
N LEU A 45 13.27 -10.23 -5.74
CA LEU A 45 12.61 -11.24 -4.91
C LEU A 45 13.63 -11.88 -3.96
N ALA A 46 13.26 -12.07 -2.69
CA ALA A 46 14.17 -12.72 -1.76
C ALA A 46 14.40 -14.19 -2.15
N SER A 47 15.65 -14.66 -2.08
CA SER A 47 16.04 -16.00 -2.54
C SER A 47 15.39 -17.14 -1.75
N HIS A 48 14.91 -16.89 -0.54
CA HIS A 48 14.19 -17.85 0.29
C HIS A 48 12.68 -17.92 0.01
N CYS A 49 12.14 -17.06 -0.86
CA CYS A 49 10.75 -17.12 -1.31
C CYS A 49 10.54 -18.31 -2.25
N THR A 50 10.19 -19.48 -1.70
CA THR A 50 9.92 -20.67 -2.52
C THR A 50 8.44 -20.80 -2.87
N ALA A 51 8.12 -21.44 -4.00
CA ALA A 51 6.74 -21.56 -4.50
C ALA A 51 5.98 -20.22 -4.53
N TYR A 52 6.68 -19.17 -4.97
CA TYR A 52 6.19 -17.80 -5.00
C TYR A 52 5.05 -17.62 -6.01
N GLU A 53 3.96 -16.99 -5.57
CA GLU A 53 2.84 -16.55 -6.40
C GLU A 53 2.39 -15.16 -5.95
N LYS A 54 2.40 -14.18 -6.86
CA LYS A 54 1.85 -12.84 -6.59
C LYS A 54 0.31 -12.89 -6.61
N THR A 55 -0.33 -12.26 -5.62
CA THR A 55 -1.80 -12.37 -5.45
C THR A 55 -2.61 -11.19 -5.99
N ILE A 56 -1.96 -10.05 -6.30
CA ILE A 56 -2.59 -8.85 -6.86
C ILE A 56 -1.93 -8.57 -8.21
N LEU A 57 -2.62 -8.84 -9.30
CA LEU A 57 -2.05 -8.85 -10.64
C LEU A 57 -2.77 -7.89 -11.58
N THR A 58 -4.09 -7.94 -11.57
CA THR A 58 -4.96 -7.29 -12.55
C THR A 58 -5.51 -5.97 -12.02
N GLU A 59 -6.03 -5.14 -12.92
CA GLU A 59 -6.75 -3.93 -12.51
C GLU A 59 -8.02 -4.27 -11.72
N ASN A 60 -8.66 -5.39 -12.05
CA ASN A 60 -9.81 -5.87 -11.30
C ASN A 60 -9.45 -6.16 -9.84
N ASP A 61 -8.29 -6.79 -9.56
CA ASP A 61 -7.83 -7.05 -8.20
C ASP A 61 -7.64 -5.75 -7.40
N ARG A 62 -7.06 -4.72 -8.02
CA ARG A 62 -6.90 -3.40 -7.41
C ARG A 62 -8.25 -2.77 -7.09
N GLN A 63 -9.16 -2.80 -8.07
CA GLN A 63 -10.46 -2.16 -7.96
C GLN A 63 -11.30 -2.79 -6.84
N ILE A 64 -11.37 -4.12 -6.76
CA ILE A 64 -12.15 -4.78 -5.69
C ILE A 64 -11.60 -4.46 -4.29
N ILE A 65 -10.27 -4.40 -4.13
CA ILE A 65 -9.65 -4.03 -2.85
C ILE A 65 -9.96 -2.57 -2.51
N LEU A 66 -9.79 -1.66 -3.48
CA LEU A 66 -10.07 -0.24 -3.31
C LEU A 66 -11.54 0.00 -2.94
N ASP A 67 -12.47 -0.65 -3.63
CA ASP A 67 -13.91 -0.55 -3.38
C ASP A 67 -14.27 -1.07 -1.99
N LYS A 68 -13.62 -2.15 -1.54
CA LYS A 68 -13.81 -2.69 -0.21
C LYS A 68 -13.31 -1.73 0.87
N ILE A 69 -12.12 -1.17 0.71
CA ILE A 69 -11.56 -0.16 1.62
C ILE A 69 -12.50 1.04 1.72
N ASN A 70 -12.92 1.59 0.58
CA ASN A 70 -13.84 2.72 0.54
C ASN A 70 -15.21 2.38 1.13
N SER A 71 -15.73 1.17 0.89
CA SER A 71 -16.99 0.71 1.50
C SER A 71 -16.88 0.66 3.02
N ARG A 72 -15.78 0.15 3.58
CA ARG A 72 -15.53 0.10 5.02
C ARG A 72 -15.41 1.51 5.63
N ARG A 73 -14.68 2.41 4.96
CA ARG A 73 -14.55 3.83 5.36
C ARG A 73 -15.89 4.55 5.35
N ASN A 74 -16.71 4.34 4.31
CA ASN A 74 -18.04 4.95 4.19
C ASN A 74 -18.97 4.54 5.33
N LYS A 75 -18.95 3.27 5.76
CA LYS A 75 -19.75 2.82 6.91
C LYS A 75 -19.42 3.55 8.21
N VAL A 76 -18.12 3.77 8.46
CA VAL A 76 -17.66 4.53 9.63
C VAL A 76 -18.07 5.99 9.48
N ALA A 77 -17.83 6.59 8.32
CA ALA A 77 -18.18 7.98 8.06
C ALA A 77 -19.69 8.26 8.20
N ALA A 78 -20.53 7.34 7.74
CA ALA A 78 -21.99 7.42 7.85
C ALA A 78 -22.53 7.20 9.27
N GLY A 79 -21.68 6.88 10.25
CA GLY A 79 -22.10 6.60 11.62
C GLY A 79 -22.83 5.26 11.78
N GLU A 80 -22.65 4.31 10.86
CA GLU A 80 -23.26 2.98 10.95
C GLU A 80 -22.61 2.10 12.04
N ILE A 81 -21.47 2.52 12.57
CA ILE A 81 -20.77 1.82 13.65
C ILE A 81 -21.16 2.45 14.98
N ARG A 82 -22.09 1.82 15.69
CA ARG A 82 -22.71 2.33 16.92
C ARG A 82 -21.74 2.84 17.99
N SER A 83 -20.55 2.25 18.11
CA SER A 83 -19.53 2.61 19.11
C SER A 83 -18.68 3.82 18.71
N LEU A 84 -18.82 4.34 17.50
CA LEU A 84 -17.99 5.39 16.93
C LEU A 84 -18.84 6.58 16.47
N PRO A 85 -18.33 7.82 16.60
CA PRO A 85 -18.98 8.96 15.98
C PRO A 85 -18.89 8.86 14.44
N PRO A 86 -19.86 9.44 13.70
CA PRO A 86 -19.69 9.67 12.27
C PRO A 86 -18.49 10.58 12.01
N ALA A 87 -17.90 10.47 10.82
CA ALA A 87 -16.76 11.30 10.42
C ALA A 87 -17.24 12.51 9.60
N GLU A 88 -16.73 13.69 9.92
CA GLU A 88 -17.08 14.92 9.19
C GLU A 88 -16.39 15.00 7.81
N SER A 89 -15.16 14.50 7.69
CA SER A 89 -14.35 14.64 6.47
C SER A 89 -13.50 13.40 6.16
N MET A 90 -14.15 12.26 5.94
CA MET A 90 -13.46 11.03 5.49
C MET A 90 -13.11 11.12 3.99
N LEU A 91 -11.83 11.26 3.64
CA LEU A 91 -11.42 11.29 2.24
C LEU A 91 -11.62 9.93 1.56
N LYS A 92 -12.05 9.96 0.29
CA LYS A 92 -12.11 8.77 -0.55
C LYS A 92 -10.69 8.34 -0.92
N MET A 93 -10.43 7.04 -0.80
CA MET A 93 -9.17 6.45 -1.24
C MET A 93 -9.12 6.29 -2.75
N GLU A 94 -7.95 6.58 -3.33
CA GLU A 94 -7.58 6.28 -4.71
C GLU A 94 -6.40 5.31 -4.76
N TRP A 95 -6.32 4.50 -5.82
CA TRP A 95 -5.19 3.58 -5.97
C TRP A 95 -3.93 4.35 -6.42
N ASN A 96 -2.84 4.19 -5.68
CA ASN A 96 -1.53 4.76 -6.00
C ASN A 96 -0.56 3.63 -6.38
N LYS A 97 -0.09 3.65 -7.63
CA LYS A 97 0.82 2.63 -8.18
C LYS A 97 2.20 2.65 -7.52
N GLU A 98 2.68 3.78 -7.05
CA GLU A 98 3.97 3.86 -6.37
C GLU A 98 3.91 3.22 -4.97
N LEU A 99 2.81 3.41 -4.26
CA LEU A 99 2.52 2.67 -3.01
C LEU A 99 2.43 1.16 -3.27
N GLU A 100 1.78 0.75 -4.36
CA GLU A 100 1.72 -0.67 -4.76
C GLU A 100 3.12 -1.25 -5.00
N ILE A 101 3.97 -0.54 -5.76
CA ILE A 101 5.34 -0.98 -6.04
C ILE A 101 6.13 -1.16 -4.74
N SER A 102 6.01 -0.20 -3.80
CA SER A 102 6.67 -0.27 -2.49
C SER A 102 6.14 -1.42 -1.64
N ALA A 103 4.81 -1.56 -1.52
CA ALA A 103 4.17 -2.62 -0.76
C ALA A 103 4.48 -4.01 -1.34
N GLN A 104 4.48 -4.15 -2.67
CA GLN A 104 4.86 -5.40 -3.32
C GLN A 104 6.33 -5.72 -3.10
N ARG A 105 7.22 -4.72 -3.17
CA ARG A 105 8.65 -4.93 -2.89
C ARG A 105 8.87 -5.47 -1.48
N TRP A 106 8.08 -5.02 -0.51
CA TRP A 106 8.10 -5.58 0.85
C TRP A 106 7.54 -7.00 0.90
N ALA A 107 6.39 -7.25 0.28
CA ALA A 107 5.79 -8.58 0.20
C ALA A 107 6.72 -9.62 -0.46
N ASP A 108 7.49 -9.22 -1.47
CA ASP A 108 8.50 -10.02 -2.15
C ASP A 108 9.68 -10.45 -1.25
N GLN A 109 9.72 -9.98 0.01
CA GLN A 109 10.74 -10.43 0.96
C GLN A 109 10.31 -11.67 1.75
N CYS A 110 9.05 -12.12 1.59
CA CYS A 110 8.49 -13.32 2.23
C CYS A 110 8.93 -13.45 3.70
N VAL A 111 8.73 -12.36 4.44
CA VAL A 111 9.31 -12.21 5.76
C VAL A 111 8.80 -13.32 6.67
N LYS A 112 9.75 -14.02 7.31
CA LYS A 112 9.45 -15.25 8.04
C LYS A 112 8.77 -15.00 9.39
N HIS A 113 7.96 -15.98 9.71
CA HIS A 113 6.98 -16.17 10.78
C HIS A 113 7.35 -15.89 12.24
N SER A 114 8.63 -15.74 12.59
CA SER A 114 9.03 -15.70 14.01
C SER A 114 8.47 -14.48 14.75
N VAL A 115 8.03 -13.46 14.02
CA VAL A 115 7.21 -12.36 14.50
C VAL A 115 6.17 -12.08 13.41
N PRO A 116 4.86 -12.17 13.69
CA PRO A 116 3.85 -11.75 12.72
C PRO A 116 3.97 -10.25 12.45
N ASP A 117 3.55 -9.82 11.27
CA ASP A 117 3.38 -8.40 10.94
C ASP A 117 4.64 -7.52 11.05
N ILE A 118 5.80 -8.08 10.74
CA ILE A 118 7.04 -7.32 10.66
C ILE A 118 6.87 -6.24 9.58
N GLN A 119 7.09 -5.01 10.00
CA GLN A 119 7.10 -3.85 9.13
C GLN A 119 8.49 -3.61 8.55
N ASP A 120 8.55 -3.09 7.32
CA ASP A 120 9.77 -2.52 6.77
C ASP A 120 10.19 -1.26 7.55
N THR A 121 11.48 -0.95 7.51
CA THR A 121 12.04 0.16 8.30
C THR A 121 11.62 1.53 7.77
N CYS A 122 11.41 1.68 6.45
CA CYS A 122 11.14 2.97 5.84
C CYS A 122 10.50 2.82 4.45
N ARG A 123 9.39 3.54 4.21
CA ARG A 123 8.56 3.40 3.00
C ARG A 123 7.97 4.70 2.46
N ASN A 124 8.42 5.84 2.97
CA ASN A 124 7.87 7.16 2.62
C ASN A 124 8.10 7.51 1.15
N LEU A 125 7.09 8.07 0.49
CA LEU A 125 7.19 8.52 -0.90
C LEU A 125 7.46 10.03 -0.96
N GLY A 126 8.71 10.40 -1.26
CA GLY A 126 9.19 11.78 -1.15
C GLY A 126 8.97 12.37 0.23
N LYS A 127 8.14 13.42 0.31
CA LYS A 127 7.79 14.10 1.57
C LYS A 127 6.55 13.50 2.26
N LEU A 128 5.91 12.50 1.66
CA LEU A 128 4.70 11.88 2.20
C LEU A 128 5.08 10.77 3.18
N THR A 129 4.59 10.87 4.41
CA THR A 129 4.64 9.78 5.38
C THR A 129 3.64 8.70 4.97
N VAL A 130 4.06 7.44 5.00
CA VAL A 130 3.26 6.31 4.52
C VAL A 130 3.04 5.29 5.63
N GLY A 131 1.76 5.09 5.97
CA GLY A 131 1.30 4.05 6.87
C GLY A 131 1.42 2.65 6.26
N GLN A 132 1.19 1.62 7.07
CA GLN A 132 1.24 0.23 6.62
C GLN A 132 0.34 -0.65 7.47
N ASN A 133 -0.52 -1.43 6.80
CA ASN A 133 -1.19 -2.58 7.40
C ASN A 133 -0.58 -3.85 6.83
N ILE A 134 -0.39 -4.85 7.67
CA ILE A 134 0.09 -6.19 7.28
C ILE A 134 -0.94 -7.22 7.73
N ALA A 135 -1.15 -8.24 6.91
CA ALA A 135 -1.88 -9.42 7.33
C ALA A 135 -1.16 -10.63 6.76
N THR A 136 -0.90 -11.59 7.65
CA THR A 136 -0.22 -12.85 7.28
C THR A 136 -1.10 -14.02 7.69
N ILE A 137 -1.38 -14.92 6.74
CA ILE A 137 -2.14 -16.15 6.99
C ILE A 137 -1.23 -17.33 6.71
N HIS A 138 -1.26 -18.30 7.61
CA HIS A 138 -0.39 -19.45 7.61
C HIS A 138 -1.17 -20.75 7.59
N GLY A 139 -0.60 -21.75 6.92
CA GLY A 139 -1.25 -23.02 6.64
C GLY A 139 -2.13 -22.98 5.39
N ASP A 140 -2.78 -24.12 5.13
CA ASP A 140 -3.67 -24.26 3.98
C ASP A 140 -4.85 -23.29 4.12
N SER A 141 -4.96 -22.40 3.14
CA SER A 141 -6.03 -21.38 3.07
C SER A 141 -6.72 -21.40 1.70
N PRO A 142 -7.41 -22.50 1.33
CA PRO A 142 -8.09 -22.60 0.04
C PRO A 142 -9.14 -21.48 -0.10
N GLY A 143 -9.14 -20.79 -1.24
CA GLY A 143 -10.11 -19.72 -1.51
C GLY A 143 -9.86 -18.40 -0.79
N LEU A 144 -8.77 -18.28 0.00
CA LEU A 144 -8.38 -16.99 0.56
C LEU A 144 -7.93 -16.06 -0.57
N VAL A 145 -8.61 -14.92 -0.64
CA VAL A 145 -8.33 -13.82 -1.56
C VAL A 145 -7.84 -12.60 -0.78
N PRO A 146 -6.98 -11.75 -1.36
CA PRO A 146 -6.47 -10.54 -0.70
C PRO A 146 -7.58 -9.64 -0.13
N LEU A 147 -8.74 -9.62 -0.78
CA LEU A 147 -9.92 -8.88 -0.34
C LEU A 147 -10.36 -9.20 1.10
N ALA A 148 -10.20 -10.46 1.53
CA ALA A 148 -10.58 -10.89 2.88
C ALA A 148 -9.67 -10.27 3.96
N LEU A 149 -8.44 -9.89 3.63
CA LEU A 149 -7.50 -9.29 4.57
C LEU A 149 -7.91 -7.87 4.99
N VAL A 150 -8.63 -7.16 4.12
CA VAL A 150 -9.25 -5.86 4.49
C VAL A 150 -10.25 -6.04 5.63
N ASP A 151 -11.00 -7.15 5.63
CA ASP A 151 -11.94 -7.45 6.71
C ASP A 151 -11.23 -7.89 7.99
N VAL A 152 -10.06 -8.54 7.88
CA VAL A 152 -9.21 -8.85 9.05
C VAL A 152 -8.80 -7.56 9.76
N TRP A 153 -8.26 -6.58 9.03
CA TRP A 153 -7.92 -5.28 9.62
C TRP A 153 -9.15 -4.56 10.17
N TYR A 154 -10.28 -4.64 9.47
CA TYR A 154 -11.50 -3.98 9.89
C TYR A 154 -12.05 -4.57 11.21
N MET A 155 -11.91 -5.87 11.45
CA MET A 155 -12.41 -6.53 12.67
C MET A 155 -11.80 -6.00 13.97
N GLU A 156 -10.64 -5.34 13.92
CA GLU A 156 -10.07 -4.66 15.10
C GLU A 156 -10.94 -3.51 15.62
N LEU A 157 -12.00 -3.12 14.89
CA LEU A 157 -13.04 -2.22 15.40
C LEU A 157 -13.62 -2.70 16.75
N LEU A 158 -13.58 -4.01 17.01
CA LEU A 158 -14.05 -4.60 18.26
C LEU A 158 -13.15 -4.25 19.46
N ASN A 159 -11.93 -3.79 19.21
CA ASN A 159 -10.93 -3.43 20.23
C ASN A 159 -10.91 -1.93 20.52
N ILE A 160 -11.78 -1.13 19.88
CA ILE A 160 -11.79 0.32 20.04
C ILE A 160 -13.10 0.85 20.63
N ASN A 161 -13.02 2.10 21.09
CA ASN A 161 -14.14 2.93 21.47
C ASN A 161 -13.91 4.37 20.99
N SER A 162 -14.88 5.24 21.23
CA SER A 162 -14.80 6.64 20.80
C SER A 162 -13.63 7.42 21.40
N SER A 163 -13.14 7.10 22.61
CA SER A 163 -12.03 7.85 23.21
C SER A 163 -10.71 7.58 22.51
N ILE A 164 -10.49 6.34 22.03
CA ILE A 164 -9.32 5.96 21.24
C ILE A 164 -9.32 6.71 19.89
N MET A 165 -10.49 6.84 19.25
CA MET A 165 -10.60 7.58 17.99
C MET A 165 -10.31 9.08 18.13
N LEU A 166 -10.69 9.69 19.26
CA LEU A 166 -10.45 11.11 19.51
C LEU A 166 -8.97 11.41 19.78
N ARG A 167 -8.22 10.44 20.31
CA ARG A 167 -6.80 10.59 20.62
C ARG A 167 -6.07 9.28 20.40
N TYR A 168 -5.67 9.05 19.16
CA TYR A 168 -4.89 7.89 18.79
C TYR A 168 -3.57 7.85 19.58
N VAL A 169 -3.31 6.68 20.17
CA VAL A 169 -2.03 6.26 20.73
C VAL A 169 -1.82 4.85 20.21
N PRO A 170 -0.60 4.43 19.81
CA PRO A 170 -0.38 3.05 19.37
C PRO A 170 -0.84 2.04 20.42
N SER A 171 -1.49 0.96 19.97
CA SER A 171 -2.05 -0.06 20.87
C SER A 171 -1.00 -0.64 21.83
N PHE A 172 0.22 -0.88 21.34
CA PHE A 172 1.38 -1.33 22.10
C PHE A 172 1.71 -0.44 23.30
N ASP A 173 1.67 0.89 23.13
CA ASP A 173 2.02 1.85 24.18
C ASP A 173 0.96 1.92 25.29
N THR A 174 -0.26 1.47 24.98
CA THR A 174 -1.39 1.47 25.92
C THR A 174 -1.62 0.13 26.62
N GLY A 175 -1.00 -0.95 26.13
CA GLY A 175 -1.27 -2.32 26.59
C GLY A 175 -2.66 -2.85 26.21
N ASN A 176 -3.39 -2.16 25.34
CA ASN A 176 -4.68 -2.59 24.83
C ASN A 176 -4.54 -3.65 23.72
N SER A 177 -5.62 -4.36 23.41
CA SER A 177 -5.69 -5.20 22.22
C SER A 177 -5.41 -4.39 20.95
N HIS A 178 -4.80 -5.03 19.94
CA HIS A 178 -4.37 -4.35 18.72
C HIS A 178 -5.54 -3.70 17.98
N TYR A 179 -5.38 -2.42 17.63
CA TYR A 179 -6.35 -1.64 16.86
C TYR A 179 -5.73 -0.77 15.77
N ASP A 180 -4.41 -0.86 15.60
CA ASP A 180 -3.66 0.09 14.79
C ASP A 180 -3.97 -0.08 13.28
N TYR A 181 -4.41 -1.26 12.85
CA TYR A 181 -4.81 -1.47 11.45
C TYR A 181 -6.20 -0.94 11.16
N PHE A 182 -7.14 -1.09 12.09
CA PHE A 182 -8.45 -0.46 11.94
C PHE A 182 -8.29 1.06 11.88
N THR A 183 -7.56 1.67 12.82
CA THR A 183 -7.39 3.14 12.86
C THR A 183 -6.70 3.65 11.59
N GLN A 184 -5.69 2.96 11.07
CA GLN A 184 -5.06 3.32 9.80
C GLN A 184 -6.04 3.16 8.60
N LEU A 185 -6.84 2.10 8.57
CA LEU A 185 -7.82 1.87 7.49
C LEU A 185 -8.86 2.99 7.41
N VAL A 186 -9.22 3.58 8.55
CA VAL A 186 -10.23 4.64 8.66
C VAL A 186 -9.64 6.01 8.97
N TRP A 187 -8.33 6.20 8.73
CA TRP A 187 -7.68 7.50 8.92
C TRP A 187 -8.23 8.53 7.93
N GLU A 188 -8.78 9.63 8.43
CA GLU A 188 -9.58 10.55 7.60
C GLU A 188 -8.78 11.21 6.48
N GLU A 189 -7.54 11.61 6.78
CA GLU A 189 -6.64 12.33 5.85
C GLU A 189 -5.97 11.40 4.83
N SER A 190 -5.96 10.09 5.08
CA SER A 190 -5.39 9.15 4.13
C SER A 190 -6.34 9.03 2.92
N ASN A 191 -5.83 9.31 1.72
CA ASN A 191 -6.60 9.33 0.48
C ASN A 191 -5.98 8.50 -0.64
N GLN A 192 -4.88 7.79 -0.38
CA GLN A 192 -4.21 6.95 -1.34
C GLN A 192 -3.84 5.60 -0.73
N VAL A 193 -3.98 4.53 -1.51
CA VAL A 193 -3.60 3.18 -1.10
C VAL A 193 -2.96 2.42 -2.26
N GLY A 194 -1.99 1.57 -1.95
CA GLY A 194 -1.47 0.59 -2.89
C GLY A 194 -1.04 -0.65 -2.12
N CYS A 195 -1.43 -1.83 -2.59
CA CYS A 195 -1.21 -3.09 -1.87
C CYS A 195 -0.34 -4.04 -2.68
N GLY A 196 0.53 -4.76 -1.99
CA GLY A 196 1.26 -5.91 -2.53
C GLY A 196 0.86 -7.18 -1.79
N GLY A 197 1.04 -8.33 -2.43
CA GLY A 197 0.67 -9.61 -1.81
C GLY A 197 1.29 -10.80 -2.53
N VAL A 198 1.66 -11.80 -1.74
CA VAL A 198 2.32 -13.02 -2.20
C VAL A 198 1.81 -14.23 -1.43
N LYS A 199 1.77 -15.39 -2.08
CA LYS A 199 1.72 -16.72 -1.47
C LYS A 199 3.08 -17.37 -1.70
N PHE A 200 3.59 -18.06 -0.69
CA PHE A 200 4.87 -18.75 -0.76
C PHE A 200 4.89 -19.91 0.22
N LYS A 201 5.77 -20.87 -0.02
CA LYS A 201 6.04 -21.99 0.88
C LYS A 201 7.14 -21.60 1.87
N VAL A 202 6.83 -21.76 3.16
CA VAL A 202 7.75 -21.54 4.29
C VAL A 202 8.67 -22.74 4.48
#